data_AF-C7C9J2-F1
#
_entry.id   AF-C7C9J2-F1
#
_cell.length_a   1.000
_cell.length_b   1.000
_cell.length_c   1.000
_cell.angle_alpha   90.00
_cell.angle_beta   90.00
_cell.angle_gamma   90.00
#
_symmetry.space_group_name_H-M   'P 1'
#
loop_
_entity.id
_entity.type
_entity.pdbx_description
1 polymer ?
#
loop_
_entity_poly.entity_id
_entity_poly.type
_entity_poly.pdbx_seq_one_letter_code
_entity_poly.pdbx_strand_id
1 'polypeptide(L)'
;MDLTTTTTHWAPRMLSILRIVSALIFMAHGTQKILGFPASSMNPPLLSLPGIAGLLELVGGALLVVGLFSRPVAFILSGQMAFAYFIAHAPKSFFPALNGGDAAILFCFVFLYIAFAGPGPWSIDAQRGRGRV
;
A
#
# COMPACT_ATOMS: atom_id res chain seq x y z
N MET A 1 -9.35 25.41 19.90
CA MET A 1 -8.44 25.12 18.75
C MET A 1 -9.31 25.13 17.50
N ASP A 2 -9.00 25.94 16.50
CA ASP A 2 -9.80 26.01 15.26
C ASP A 2 -9.49 24.81 14.35
N LEU A 3 -10.52 24.22 13.73
CA LEU A 3 -10.41 23.07 12.83
C LEU A 3 -9.50 23.38 11.64
N THR A 4 -9.47 24.64 11.18
CA THR A 4 -8.61 25.07 10.07
C THR A 4 -7.12 25.01 10.43
N THR A 5 -6.75 25.48 11.63
CA THR A 5 -5.36 25.43 12.15
C THR A 5 -4.91 24.00 12.45
N THR A 6 -5.83 23.16 12.92
CA THR A 6 -5.54 21.75 13.20
C THR A 6 -5.24 20.98 11.92
N THR A 7 -6.05 21.19 10.86
CA THR A 7 -5.91 20.51 9.58
C THR A 7 -4.65 20.92 8.82
N THR A 8 -4.27 22.19 8.81
CA THR A 8 -3.03 22.66 8.13
C THR A 8 -1.77 22.02 8.68
N HIS A 9 -1.69 21.82 10.00
CA HIS A 9 -0.53 21.20 10.62
C HIS A 9 -0.59 19.67 10.61
N TRP A 10 -1.76 19.07 10.81
CA TRP A 10 -1.86 17.63 10.99
C TRP A 10 -2.13 16.85 9.70
N ALA A 11 -2.78 17.43 8.69
CA ALA A 11 -3.09 16.70 7.46
C ALA A 11 -1.85 16.07 6.78
N PRO A 12 -0.70 16.78 6.64
CA PRO A 12 0.50 16.15 6.09
C PRO A 12 1.02 15.00 6.95
N ARG A 13 0.97 15.13 8.28
CA ARG A 13 1.39 14.08 9.22
C ARG A 13 0.46 12.87 9.15
N MET A 14 -0.85 13.10 9.02
CA MET A 14 -1.84 12.04 8.84
C MET A 14 -1.68 11.32 7.51
N LEU A 15 -1.27 12.01 6.44
CA LEU A 15 -0.86 11.37 5.19
C LEU A 15 0.32 10.39 5.42
N SER A 16 1.32 10.78 6.21
CA SER A 16 2.41 9.86 6.57
C SER A 16 1.93 8.67 7.41
N ILE A 17 1.02 8.87 8.36
CA ILE A 17 0.44 7.75 9.14
C ILE A 17 -0.34 6.82 8.21
N LEU A 18 -1.20 7.37 7.34
CA LEU A 18 -1.97 6.59 6.37
C LEU A 18 -1.03 5.74 5.51
N ARG A 19 0.04 6.32 4.97
CA ARG A 19 1.05 5.60 4.20
C ARG A 19 1.70 4.48 5.01
N ILE A 20 2.16 4.76 6.23
CA ILE A 20 2.84 3.76 7.07
C ILE A 20 1.90 2.60 7.43
N VAL A 21 0.70 2.90 7.93
CA VAL A 21 -0.25 1.87 8.38
C VAL A 21 -0.74 1.03 7.20
N SER A 22 -1.15 1.66 6.10
CA SER A 22 -1.56 0.92 4.90
C SER A 22 -0.43 0.05 4.36
N ALA A 23 0.80 0.57 4.30
CA ALA A 23 1.95 -0.19 3.84
C ALA A 23 2.32 -1.36 4.78
N LEU A 24 2.20 -1.20 6.11
CA LEU A 24 2.44 -2.28 7.07
C LEU A 24 1.43 -3.42 6.91
N ILE A 25 0.14 -3.10 6.82
CA ILE A 25 -0.91 -4.12 6.64
C ILE A 25 -0.73 -4.81 5.29
N PHE A 26 -0.42 -4.05 4.24
CA PHE A 26 -0.17 -4.61 2.91
C PHE A 26 1.08 -5.52 2.89
N MET A 27 2.16 -5.08 3.54
CA MET A 27 3.40 -5.85 3.68
C MET A 27 3.18 -7.16 4.44
N ALA A 28 2.24 -7.20 5.39
CA ALA A 28 1.90 -8.43 6.10
C ALA A 28 1.40 -9.52 5.13
N HIS A 29 0.68 -9.18 4.06
CA HIS A 29 0.31 -10.17 3.04
C HIS A 29 1.53 -10.70 2.27
N GLY A 30 2.51 -9.83 2.01
CA GLY A 30 3.78 -10.21 1.41
C GLY A 30 4.61 -11.12 2.31
N THR A 31 4.68 -10.83 3.62
CA THR A 31 5.39 -11.70 4.57
C THR A 31 4.73 -13.07 4.67
N GLN A 32 3.39 -13.16 4.60
CA GLN A 32 2.70 -14.44 4.57
C GLN A 32 3.09 -15.27 3.33
N LYS A 33 3.08 -14.65 2.15
CA LYS A 33 3.33 -15.34 0.86
C LYS A 33 4.79 -15.70 0.63
N ILE A 34 5.73 -14.88 1.11
CA ILE A 34 7.16 -15.01 0.79
C ILE A 34 7.97 -15.56 1.96
N LEU A 35 7.66 -15.16 3.20
CA LEU A 35 8.41 -15.54 4.39
C LEU A 35 7.67 -16.61 5.23
N GLY A 36 6.41 -16.93 4.90
CA GLY A 36 5.59 -17.86 5.65
C GLY A 36 5.13 -17.33 7.02
N PHE A 37 5.17 -16.01 7.26
CA PHE A 37 4.80 -15.41 8.54
C PHE A 37 3.87 -14.18 8.38
N PRO A 38 2.79 -14.06 9.16
CA PRO A 38 2.22 -15.11 10.02
C PRO A 38 1.82 -16.35 9.22
N ALA A 39 1.82 -17.52 9.87
CA ALA A 39 1.56 -18.78 9.19
C ALA A 39 0.19 -18.73 8.49
N SER A 40 0.16 -19.20 7.24
CA SER A 40 -1.07 -19.31 6.44
C SER A 40 -0.96 -20.50 5.49
N SER A 41 -2.08 -20.91 4.91
CA SER A 41 -2.08 -21.90 3.83
C SER A 41 -1.52 -21.34 2.51
N MET A 42 -1.10 -20.07 2.48
CA MET A 42 -0.81 -19.35 1.26
C MET A 42 0.70 -19.28 0.98
N ASN A 43 1.22 -20.35 0.36
CA ASN A 43 2.64 -20.49 -0.02
C ASN A 43 2.79 -20.68 -1.55
N PRO A 44 2.57 -19.63 -2.34
CA PRO A 44 2.63 -19.74 -3.80
C PRO A 44 4.07 -19.91 -4.30
N PRO A 45 4.29 -20.60 -5.44
CA PRO A 45 5.58 -20.59 -6.12
C PRO A 45 6.01 -19.15 -6.44
N LEU A 46 7.29 -18.80 -6.26
CA LEU A 46 7.78 -17.42 -6.38
C LEU A 46 7.49 -16.77 -7.74
N LEU A 47 7.63 -17.53 -8.84
CA LEU A 47 7.39 -17.04 -10.20
C LEU A 47 5.93 -17.15 -10.66
N SER A 48 5.02 -17.57 -9.77
CA SER A 48 3.58 -17.55 -10.05
C SER A 48 3.02 -16.13 -9.88
N LEU A 49 1.83 -15.87 -10.44
CA LEU A 49 1.17 -14.57 -10.29
C LEU A 49 0.97 -14.17 -8.79
N PRO A 50 0.49 -15.04 -7.88
CA PRO A 50 0.44 -14.72 -6.45
C PRO A 50 1.81 -14.58 -5.78
N GLY A 51 2.84 -15.29 -6.27
CA GLY A 51 4.22 -15.16 -5.78
C GLY A 51 4.82 -13.79 -6.12
N ILE A 52 4.68 -13.35 -7.37
CA ILE A 52 5.09 -12.01 -7.82
C ILE A 52 4.32 -10.93 -7.05
N ALA A 53 3.01 -11.10 -6.86
CA ALA A 53 2.21 -10.19 -6.01
C ALA A 53 2.73 -10.13 -4.57
N GLY A 54 3.08 -11.28 -3.98
CA GLY A 54 3.66 -11.35 -2.64
C GLY A 54 5.02 -10.64 -2.54
N LEU A 55 5.86 -10.74 -3.57
CA LEU A 55 7.14 -10.02 -3.61
C LEU A 55 6.94 -8.51 -3.69
N LEU A 56 6.00 -8.06 -4.52
CA LEU A 56 5.62 -6.65 -4.61
C LEU A 56 5.03 -6.13 -3.29
N GLU A 57 4.17 -6.91 -2.64
CA GLU A 57 3.63 -6.60 -1.31
C GLU A 57 4.72 -6.42 -0.26
N LEU A 58 5.67 -7.35 -0.22
CA LEU A 58 6.75 -7.33 0.75
C LEU A 58 7.70 -6.14 0.50
N VAL A 59 8.28 -6.07 -0.69
CA VAL A 59 9.32 -5.08 -1.01
C VAL A 59 8.71 -3.69 -1.17
N GLY A 60 7.60 -3.58 -1.91
CA GLY A 60 6.89 -2.31 -2.09
C GLY A 60 6.28 -1.80 -0.79
N GLY A 61 5.73 -2.69 0.03
CA GLY A 61 5.27 -2.37 1.38
C GLY A 61 6.41 -1.79 2.23
N ALA A 62 7.56 -2.46 2.29
CA ALA A 62 8.72 -1.96 3.04
C ALA A 62 9.19 -0.57 2.56
N LEU A 63 9.26 -0.36 1.24
CA LEU A 63 9.60 0.94 0.64
C LEU A 63 8.60 2.03 1.02
N LEU A 64 7.30 1.73 1.01
CA LEU A 64 6.27 2.68 1.45
C LEU A 64 6.27 2.90 2.96
N VAL A 65 6.62 1.92 3.80
CA VAL A 65 6.75 2.14 5.24
C VAL A 65 7.77 3.25 5.52
N VAL A 66 8.97 3.14 4.93
CA VAL A 66 10.03 4.14 5.12
C VAL A 66 9.81 5.41 4.28
N GLY A 67 8.92 5.36 3.28
CA GLY A 67 8.62 6.48 2.40
C GLY A 67 9.76 6.77 1.43
N LEU A 68 10.27 5.73 0.78
CA LEU A 68 11.31 5.80 -0.24
C LEU A 68 10.69 5.47 -1.62
N PHE A 69 10.90 6.33 -2.61
CA PHE A 69 10.28 6.21 -3.94
C PHE A 69 8.74 6.11 -3.87
N SER A 70 8.13 6.85 -2.93
CA SER A 70 6.75 6.64 -2.51
C SER A 70 5.75 6.77 -3.66
N ARG A 71 5.96 7.74 -4.56
CA ARG A 71 5.06 7.99 -5.70
C ARG A 71 5.03 6.81 -6.70
N PRO A 72 6.17 6.43 -7.32
CA PRO A 72 6.17 5.32 -8.28
C PRO A 72 5.82 3.98 -7.61
N VAL A 73 6.29 3.72 -6.38
CA VAL A 73 5.95 2.46 -5.67
C VAL A 73 4.44 2.39 -5.42
N ALA A 74 3.83 3.44 -4.87
CA ALA A 74 2.39 3.43 -4.61
C ALA A 74 1.57 3.30 -5.90
N PHE A 75 2.00 3.88 -7.02
CA PHE A 75 1.33 3.71 -8.30
C PHE A 75 1.36 2.23 -8.78
N ILE A 76 2.51 1.57 -8.67
CA ILE A 76 2.64 0.16 -9.03
C ILE A 76 1.77 -0.73 -8.13
N LEU A 77 1.81 -0.52 -6.81
CA LEU A 77 1.02 -1.29 -5.85
C LEU A 77 -0.49 -1.05 -5.99
N SER A 78 -0.90 0.17 -6.38
CA SER A 78 -2.27 0.47 -6.76
C SER A 78 -2.71 -0.39 -7.95
N GLY A 79 -1.89 -0.44 -9.00
CA GLY A 79 -2.12 -1.31 -10.16
C GLY A 79 -2.20 -2.79 -9.79
N GLN A 80 -1.28 -3.28 -8.95
CA GLN A 80 -1.30 -4.66 -8.44
C GLN A 80 -2.66 -5.00 -7.80
N MET A 81 -3.21 -4.08 -7.01
CA MET A 81 -4.50 -4.28 -6.34
C MET A 81 -5.70 -4.19 -7.28
N ALA A 82 -5.65 -3.36 -8.31
CA ALA A 82 -6.63 -3.40 -9.38
C ALA A 82 -6.65 -4.77 -10.08
N PHE A 83 -5.48 -5.30 -10.45
CA PHE A 83 -5.38 -6.65 -11.03
C PHE A 83 -5.88 -7.73 -10.07
N ALA A 84 -5.50 -7.66 -8.79
CA ALA A 84 -5.98 -8.60 -7.77
C ALA A 84 -7.51 -8.60 -7.69
N TYR A 85 -8.14 -7.42 -7.68
CA TYR A 85 -9.60 -7.32 -7.66
C TYR A 85 -10.24 -7.98 -8.90
N PHE A 86 -9.84 -7.56 -10.10
CA PHE A 86 -10.50 -8.04 -11.33
C PHE A 86 -10.23 -9.51 -11.64
N ILE A 87 -9.07 -10.04 -11.26
CA ILE A 87 -8.71 -11.44 -11.51
C ILE A 87 -9.25 -12.37 -10.41
N ALA A 88 -9.08 -12.01 -9.14
CA ALA A 88 -9.28 -12.94 -8.02
C ALA A 88 -10.56 -12.70 -7.20
N HIS A 89 -11.19 -11.53 -7.33
CA HIS A 89 -12.37 -11.17 -6.52
C HIS A 89 -13.63 -10.95 -7.37
N ALA A 90 -13.58 -10.06 -8.37
CA ALA A 90 -14.73 -9.71 -9.20
C ALA A 90 -15.49 -10.91 -9.80
N PRO A 91 -14.84 -12.01 -10.25
CA PRO A 91 -15.57 -13.17 -10.78
C PRO A 91 -16.43 -13.93 -9.77
N LYS A 92 -16.19 -13.76 -8.46
CA LYS A 92 -16.92 -14.50 -7.40
C LYS A 92 -18.29 -13.89 -7.08
N SER A 93 -18.38 -12.56 -7.15
CA SER A 93 -19.62 -11.80 -6.93
C SER A 93 -19.41 -10.36 -7.34
N PHE A 94 -20.47 -9.69 -7.79
CA PHE A 94 -20.45 -8.24 -8.05
C PHE A 94 -20.24 -7.42 -6.78
N PHE A 95 -20.72 -7.92 -5.63
CA PHE A 95 -20.64 -7.20 -4.35
C PHE A 95 -19.34 -7.52 -3.62
N PRO A 96 -18.45 -6.53 -3.34
CA PRO A 96 -17.18 -6.74 -2.67
C PRO A 96 -17.26 -7.49 -1.33
N ALA A 97 -18.28 -7.15 -0.54
CA ALA A 97 -18.57 -7.82 0.74
C ALA A 97 -18.83 -9.34 0.60
N LEU A 98 -19.22 -9.81 -0.59
CA LEU A 98 -19.46 -11.23 -0.89
C LEU A 98 -18.30 -11.89 -1.63
N ASN A 99 -17.37 -11.12 -2.21
CA ASN A 99 -16.21 -11.66 -2.95
C ASN A 99 -14.87 -11.52 -2.21
N GLY A 100 -14.86 -10.84 -1.06
CA GLY A 100 -13.68 -10.58 -0.23
C GLY A 100 -12.71 -9.55 -0.83
N GLY A 101 -13.17 -8.75 -1.78
CA GLY A 101 -12.37 -7.79 -2.56
C GLY A 101 -12.28 -6.39 -1.95
N ASP A 102 -12.90 -6.15 -0.79
CA ASP A 102 -12.91 -4.84 -0.12
C ASP A 102 -11.49 -4.32 0.10
N ALA A 103 -10.58 -5.18 0.60
CA ALA A 103 -9.19 -4.81 0.83
C ALA A 103 -8.45 -4.47 -0.48
N ALA A 104 -8.69 -5.21 -1.56
CA ALA A 104 -8.09 -4.92 -2.86
C ALA A 104 -8.54 -3.55 -3.38
N ILE A 105 -9.84 -3.23 -3.27
CA ILE A 105 -10.36 -1.92 -3.67
C ILE A 105 -9.74 -0.81 -2.80
N LEU A 106 -9.75 -0.97 -1.47
CA LEU A 106 -9.24 0.04 -0.55
C LEU A 106 -7.75 0.29 -0.76
N PHE A 107 -6.91 -0.75 -0.84
CA PHE A 107 -5.48 -0.57 -1.11
C PHE A 107 -5.22 0.04 -2.48
N CYS A 108 -5.99 -0.33 -3.51
CA CYS A 108 -5.90 0.28 -4.83
C CYS A 108 -6.02 1.80 -4.74
N PHE A 109 -7.09 2.30 -4.12
CA PHE A 109 -7.35 3.74 -4.04
C PHE A 109 -6.51 4.47 -3.00
N VAL A 110 -6.16 3.84 -1.88
CA VAL A 110 -5.24 4.43 -0.89
C VAL A 110 -3.86 4.63 -1.49
N PHE A 111 -3.32 3.63 -2.20
CA PHE A 111 -2.02 3.77 -2.86
C PHE A 111 -2.09 4.71 -4.06
N LEU A 112 -3.21 4.74 -4.80
CA LEU A 112 -3.41 5.75 -5.84
C LEU A 112 -3.38 7.16 -5.26
N TYR A 113 -4.10 7.38 -4.14
CA TYR A 113 -4.08 8.64 -3.43
C TYR A 113 -2.66 9.02 -3.00
N ILE A 114 -1.89 8.12 -2.39
CA ILE A 114 -0.49 8.37 -2.00
C ILE A 114 0.39 8.69 -3.21
N ALA A 115 0.18 8.03 -4.35
CA ALA A 115 0.92 8.28 -5.58
C ALA A 115 0.78 9.75 -6.04
N PHE A 116 -0.41 10.34 -5.86
CA PHE A 116 -0.69 11.73 -6.24
C PHE A 116 -0.42 12.74 -5.12
N ALA A 117 -0.87 12.47 -3.89
CA ALA A 117 -0.68 13.31 -2.71
C ALA A 117 0.79 13.41 -2.28
N GLY A 118 1.59 12.39 -2.61
CA GLY A 118 3.02 12.34 -2.31
C GLY A 118 3.34 11.66 -0.97
N PRO A 119 4.61 11.72 -0.56
CA PRO A 119 5.14 10.86 0.50
C PRO A 119 4.76 11.32 1.93
N GLY A 120 4.34 12.56 2.11
CA GLY A 120 4.19 13.20 3.43
C GLY A 120 5.54 13.52 4.12
N PRO A 121 5.52 14.30 5.21
CA PRO A 121 6.73 14.82 5.86
C PRO A 121 7.55 13.76 6.60
N TRP A 122 6.95 12.64 7.04
CA TRP A 122 7.68 11.53 7.67
C TRP A 122 8.05 10.50 6.60
N SER A 123 8.97 10.88 5.71
CA SER A 123 9.42 10.05 4.60
C SER A 123 10.89 10.30 4.30
N ILE A 124 11.60 9.28 3.82
CA ILE A 124 12.95 9.45 3.29
C ILE A 124 12.93 10.39 2.07
N ASP A 125 11.90 10.31 1.21
CA ASP A 125 11.73 11.20 0.06
C ASP A 125 11.68 12.68 0.46
N ALA A 126 10.93 13.04 1.51
CA ALA A 126 10.85 14.41 2.00
C ALA A 126 12.18 14.88 2.62
N GLN A 127 12.90 13.99 3.30
CA GLN A 127 14.24 14.31 3.83
C GLN A 127 15.22 14.59 2.68
N ARG A 128 15.19 13.80 1.61
CA ARG A 128 16.03 14.01 0.41
C ARG A 128 15.68 15.29 -0.35
N GLY A 129 14.40 15.68 -0.36
CA GLY A 129 13.96 16.93 -0.98
C GLY A 129 14.41 18.18 -0.20
N ARG A 130 14.50 18.09 1.14
CA ARG A 130 14.92 19.20 2.01
C ARG A 130 16.41 19.53 1.92
N GLY A 131 17.26 18.58 1.54
CA GLY A 131 18.70 18.82 1.35
C GLY A 131 19.08 19.43 0.00
N ARG A 132 18.09 19.73 -0.86
CA ARG A 132 18.28 20.34 -2.19
C ARG A 132 17.80 21.80 -2.24
N VAL A 133 17.51 22.39 -1.08
CA VAL A 133 17.06 23.78 -0.92
C VAL A 133 18.13 24.58 -0.20
#